data_AF-A0AA36IMG0-F1
#
_entry.id   AF-A0AA36IMG0-F1
#
_cell.length_a   1.000
_cell.length_b   1.000
_cell.length_c   1.000
_cell.angle_alpha   90.00
_cell.angle_beta   90.00
_cell.angle_gamma   90.00
#
_symmetry.space_group_name_H-M   'P 1'
#
loop_
_entity.id
_entity.type
_entity.pdbx_description
1 polymer ?
#
loop_
_entity_poly.entity_id
_entity_poly.type
_entity_poly.pdbx_seq_one_letter_code
_entity_poly.pdbx_strand_id
1 'polypeptide(L)'
;MDDLPVERELVLFLCDSLLCAHKSSGVKLHQLKDDGQTFLSCLCIASGGALVLGGESCHSAVALALQALQSPQVHDHLAEDPAVRVLVLRAARSTAKCRTREQFPQIVRDRAQSQLIQDLETPWSVCDLEDVIQGREARFAELSPCQLRHGSGIYGKGDDLHFRKDIAVAAGDELLKAVRRTAATRYPDYRQRREVLLVLAAGWNAEGLEDVCLDEDGHAWRRAELVALAELCALNGHGFFSFHAKFVDLLRRCREEHIPFLFQEVSQIRSLLVGSPEIKPLPLTRPAQQGLPFKRRKTEDASQTAPSGATSHQVSGA
;
A
#
# COMPACT_ATOMS: atom_id res chain seq x y z
N MET A 1 36.24 -24.04 -4.77
CA MET A 1 35.37 -23.20 -5.61
C MET A 1 34.62 -22.33 -4.63
N ASP A 2 35.06 -21.09 -4.51
CA ASP A 2 34.46 -20.13 -3.60
C ASP A 2 33.02 -19.87 -4.06
N ASP A 3 32.05 -20.26 -3.23
CA ASP A 3 30.68 -19.80 -3.32
C ASP A 3 30.69 -18.28 -3.09
N LEU A 4 30.90 -17.52 -4.17
CA LEU A 4 30.65 -16.08 -4.14
C LEU A 4 29.22 -15.88 -3.64
N PRO A 5 28.99 -15.04 -2.61
CA PRO A 5 27.65 -14.78 -2.15
C PRO A 5 26.87 -14.22 -3.33
N VAL A 6 25.85 -14.97 -3.76
CA VAL A 6 24.89 -14.50 -4.77
C VAL A 6 24.36 -13.17 -4.25
N GLU A 7 24.76 -12.08 -4.89
CA GLU A 7 24.25 -10.74 -4.57
C GLU A 7 22.74 -10.79 -4.75
N ARG A 8 22.02 -10.65 -3.64
CA ARG A 8 20.56 -10.72 -3.62
C ARG A 8 20.05 -9.30 -3.58
N GLU A 9 19.35 -8.92 -4.65
CA GLU A 9 18.54 -7.71 -4.66
C GLU A 9 17.44 -7.83 -3.58
N LEU A 10 17.15 -6.74 -2.87
CA LEU A 10 16.03 -6.68 -1.92
C LEU A 10 14.88 -5.83 -2.48
N VAL A 11 13.68 -6.41 -2.47
CA VAL A 11 12.42 -5.74 -2.80
C VAL A 11 11.53 -5.67 -1.55
N LEU A 12 11.38 -4.48 -0.98
CA LEU A 12 10.41 -4.21 0.09
C LEU A 12 9.06 -3.84 -0.53
N PHE A 13 8.01 -4.62 -0.27
CA PHE A 13 6.68 -4.41 -0.85
C PHE A 13 5.67 -4.09 0.25
N LEU A 14 5.23 -2.84 0.32
CA LEU A 14 4.25 -2.36 1.30
C LEU A 14 2.87 -2.35 0.64
N CYS A 15 1.94 -3.13 1.19
CA CYS A 15 0.63 -3.33 0.58
C CYS A 15 -0.49 -3.36 1.61
N ASP A 16 -1.68 -2.90 1.19
CA ASP A 16 -2.91 -3.23 1.90
C ASP A 16 -3.37 -4.68 1.65
N SER A 17 -4.64 -4.93 1.97
CA SER A 17 -5.22 -6.26 1.94
C SER A 17 -5.40 -6.83 0.54
N LEU A 18 -5.05 -6.13 -0.55
CA LEU A 18 -5.12 -6.67 -1.92
C LEU A 18 -4.46 -8.06 -2.04
N LEU A 19 -3.33 -8.24 -1.34
CA LEU A 19 -2.59 -9.50 -1.27
C LEU A 19 -2.95 -10.36 -0.04
N CYS A 20 -4.00 -10.08 0.75
CA CYS A 20 -4.30 -10.84 1.98
C CYS A 20 -4.59 -12.33 1.76
N ALA A 21 -5.03 -12.73 0.56
CA ALA A 21 -5.16 -14.14 0.21
C ALA A 21 -3.81 -14.88 0.16
N HIS A 22 -2.71 -14.13 0.14
CA HIS A 22 -1.34 -14.58 0.37
C HIS A 22 -1.08 -14.89 1.87
N LYS A 23 -1.88 -15.81 2.45
CA LYS A 23 -1.74 -16.31 3.83
C LYS A 23 -1.80 -15.22 4.94
N SER A 24 -2.83 -14.38 4.89
CA SER A 24 -3.18 -13.33 5.86
C SER A 24 -2.16 -12.19 6.01
N SER A 25 -2.54 -11.11 6.70
CA SER A 25 -1.68 -9.95 6.99
C SER A 25 -0.40 -10.33 7.75
N GLY A 26 0.63 -9.49 7.62
CA GLY A 26 1.92 -9.62 8.30
C GLY A 26 3.13 -9.46 7.37
N VAL A 27 4.30 -9.82 7.87
CA VAL A 27 5.57 -9.84 7.13
C VAL A 27 5.79 -11.21 6.50
N LYS A 28 6.13 -11.26 5.21
CA LYS A 28 6.44 -12.50 4.47
C LYS A 28 7.74 -12.31 3.68
N LEU A 29 8.66 -13.28 3.79
CA LEU A 29 9.91 -13.29 3.03
C LEU A 29 9.84 -14.32 1.91
N HIS A 30 10.17 -13.88 0.70
CA HIS A 30 10.11 -14.65 -0.53
C HIS A 30 11.47 -14.62 -1.20
N GLN A 31 11.99 -15.78 -1.55
CA GLN A 31 13.15 -15.85 -2.44
C GLN A 31 12.65 -16.23 -3.84
N LEU A 32 12.74 -15.29 -4.77
CA LEU A 32 12.19 -15.40 -6.11
C LEU A 32 13.31 -15.40 -7.16
N LYS A 33 13.00 -15.96 -8.32
CA LYS A 33 13.88 -15.94 -9.50
C LYS A 33 13.16 -15.27 -10.67
N ASP A 34 13.86 -14.35 -11.32
CA ASP A 34 13.37 -13.60 -12.47
C ASP A 34 14.53 -13.21 -13.38
N ASP A 35 14.39 -13.50 -14.68
CA ASP A 35 15.43 -13.30 -15.69
C ASP A 35 16.80 -13.88 -15.29
N GLY A 36 16.79 -15.13 -14.81
CA GLY A 36 18.00 -15.83 -14.36
C GLY A 36 18.56 -15.37 -13.00
N GLN A 37 18.11 -14.24 -12.47
CA GLN A 37 18.60 -13.64 -11.22
C GLN A 37 17.70 -13.99 -10.05
N THR A 38 18.31 -14.17 -8.87
CA THR A 38 17.57 -14.40 -7.62
C THR A 38 17.48 -13.12 -6.83
N PHE A 39 16.31 -12.84 -6.26
CA PHE A 39 16.09 -11.68 -5.39
C PHE A 39 15.28 -12.08 -4.15
N LEU A 40 15.51 -11.34 -3.07
CA LEU A 40 14.74 -11.43 -1.84
C LEU A 40 13.62 -10.39 -1.91
N SER A 41 12.39 -10.82 -1.66
CA SER A 41 11.26 -9.92 -1.47
C SER A 41 10.74 -10.03 -0.05
N CYS A 42 10.45 -8.88 0.56
CA CYS A 42 9.82 -8.76 1.86
C CYS A 42 8.47 -8.07 1.68
N LEU A 43 7.40 -8.85 1.77
CA LEU A 43 6.03 -8.36 1.67
C LEU A 43 5.53 -7.96 3.06
N CYS A 44 5.10 -6.72 3.20
CA CYS A 44 4.49 -6.15 4.39
C CYS A 44 3.01 -5.90 4.09
N ILE A 45 2.16 -6.88 4.42
CA ILE A 45 0.74 -6.91 4.03
C ILE A 45 -0.12 -6.47 5.22
N ALA A 46 -0.69 -5.28 5.16
CA ALA A 46 -1.56 -4.76 6.19
C ALA A 46 -2.96 -5.39 6.12
N SER A 47 -3.58 -5.63 7.28
CA SER A 47 -5.02 -5.94 7.37
C SER A 47 -5.79 -4.62 7.52
N GLY A 48 -6.11 -3.95 6.40
CA GLY A 48 -6.80 -2.66 6.41
C GLY A 48 -5.98 -1.56 5.74
N GLY A 49 -5.90 -0.36 6.35
CA GLY A 49 -5.15 0.78 5.81
C GLY A 49 -3.73 0.40 5.36
N ALA A 50 -3.36 0.85 4.16
CA ALA A 50 -2.16 0.38 3.48
C ALA A 50 -0.88 0.80 4.18
N LEU A 51 -0.51 2.07 4.13
CA LEU A 51 0.75 2.59 4.65
C LEU A 51 0.62 2.97 6.12
N VAL A 52 -0.48 3.62 6.49
CA VAL A 52 -0.68 4.19 7.82
C VAL A 52 -2.12 4.00 8.30
N LEU A 53 -2.26 3.68 9.59
CA LEU A 53 -3.55 3.51 10.24
C LEU A 53 -3.48 4.09 11.65
N GLY A 54 -4.55 4.76 12.09
CA GLY A 54 -4.70 5.26 13.47
C GLY A 54 -5.24 4.18 14.42
N GLY A 55 -4.89 4.27 15.71
CA GLY A 55 -5.35 3.34 16.76
C GLY A 55 -4.25 2.53 17.47
N GLU A 56 -4.63 1.78 18.50
CA GLU A 56 -3.69 1.06 19.39
C GLU A 56 -3.16 -0.26 18.82
N SER A 57 -3.80 -0.84 17.80
CA SER A 57 -3.50 -2.16 17.22
C SER A 57 -2.99 -2.11 15.76
N CYS A 58 -2.36 -1.01 15.36
CA CYS A 58 -2.07 -0.74 13.95
C CYS A 58 -0.99 -1.64 13.34
N HIS A 59 -1.44 -2.63 12.57
CA HIS A 59 -0.62 -3.40 11.63
C HIS A 59 -0.58 -2.76 10.24
N SER A 60 -0.24 -1.46 10.15
CA SER A 60 -0.04 -0.81 8.85
C SER A 60 1.19 -1.36 8.13
N ALA A 61 1.29 -1.24 6.81
CA ALA A 61 2.43 -1.77 6.07
C ALA A 61 3.75 -1.11 6.48
N VAL A 62 3.72 0.16 6.89
CA VAL A 62 4.89 0.84 7.47
C VAL A 62 5.30 0.22 8.82
N ALA A 63 4.34 -0.08 9.69
CA ALA A 63 4.62 -0.77 10.96
C ALA A 63 5.20 -2.17 10.73
N LEU A 64 4.64 -2.90 9.76
CA LEU A 64 5.14 -4.21 9.34
C LEU A 64 6.53 -4.11 8.70
N ALA A 65 6.82 -3.05 7.95
CA ALA A 65 8.15 -2.81 7.39
C ALA A 65 9.19 -2.63 8.50
N LEU A 66 8.89 -1.84 9.54
CA LEU A 66 9.78 -1.71 10.70
C LEU A 66 9.96 -3.03 11.45
N GLN A 67 8.91 -3.84 11.57
CA GLN A 67 9.02 -5.19 12.12
C GLN A 67 9.92 -6.09 11.27
N ALA A 68 9.84 -5.98 9.94
CA ALA A 68 10.64 -6.77 9.02
C ALA A 68 12.15 -6.50 9.15
N LEU A 69 12.55 -5.31 9.59
CA LEU A 69 13.95 -4.95 9.86
C LEU A 69 14.57 -5.74 11.00
N GLN A 70 13.75 -6.39 11.84
CA GLN A 70 14.23 -7.29 12.89
C GLN A 70 14.65 -8.65 12.32
N SER A 71 14.32 -8.96 11.06
CA SER A 71 14.80 -10.16 10.38
C SER A 71 16.25 -9.98 9.94
N PRO A 72 17.19 -10.88 10.32
CA PRO A 72 18.60 -10.78 9.91
C PRO A 72 18.76 -10.65 8.40
N GLN A 73 17.97 -11.42 7.64
CA GLN A 73 18.02 -11.40 6.18
C GLN A 73 17.69 -10.03 5.58
N VAL A 74 16.77 -9.27 6.18
CA VAL A 74 16.42 -7.93 5.72
C VAL A 74 17.42 -6.91 6.26
N HIS A 75 17.79 -7.05 7.54
CA HIS A 75 18.76 -6.19 8.21
C HIS A 75 20.11 -6.14 7.47
N ASP A 76 20.65 -7.29 7.09
CA ASP A 76 21.95 -7.40 6.43
C ASP A 76 21.99 -6.65 5.09
N HIS A 77 20.89 -6.65 4.33
CA HIS A 77 20.79 -5.90 3.06
C HIS A 77 20.71 -4.38 3.27
N LEU A 78 20.33 -3.93 4.46
CA LEU A 78 20.06 -2.53 4.77
C LEU A 78 21.15 -1.90 5.66
N ALA A 79 22.08 -2.71 6.17
CA ALA A 79 23.12 -2.31 7.11
C ALA A 79 24.06 -1.24 6.52
N GLU A 80 24.32 -1.28 5.22
CA GLU A 80 25.19 -0.34 4.50
C GLU A 80 24.46 0.95 4.06
N ASP A 81 23.21 1.16 4.49
CA ASP A 81 22.38 2.29 4.09
C ASP A 81 22.23 2.45 2.57
N PRO A 82 21.82 1.39 1.83
CA PRO A 82 21.69 1.47 0.38
C PRO A 82 20.66 2.54 -0.01
N ALA A 83 20.89 3.18 -1.16
CA ALA A 83 19.87 4.04 -1.73
C ALA A 83 18.62 3.23 -2.08
N VAL A 84 17.45 3.85 -1.90
CA VAL A 84 16.15 3.22 -2.11
C VAL A 84 15.50 3.81 -3.36
N ARG A 85 15.12 2.96 -4.31
CA ARG A 85 14.29 3.31 -5.45
C ARG A 85 12.84 3.01 -5.16
N VAL A 86 11.96 3.96 -5.44
CA VAL A 86 10.53 3.84 -5.16
C VAL A 86 9.77 3.53 -6.44
N LEU A 87 8.86 2.55 -6.36
CA LEU A 87 7.80 2.36 -7.33
C LEU A 87 6.45 2.41 -6.63
N VAL A 88 5.47 3.04 -7.27
CA VAL A 88 4.09 3.04 -6.80
C VAL A 88 3.28 2.12 -7.70
N LEU A 89 2.55 1.17 -7.14
CA LEU A 89 1.61 0.39 -7.94
C LEU A 89 0.42 1.29 -8.30
N ARG A 90 0.14 1.39 -9.60
CA ARG A 90 -0.96 2.21 -10.12
C ARG A 90 -2.28 1.83 -9.43
N ALA A 91 -2.97 2.84 -8.88
CA ALA A 91 -4.25 2.63 -8.20
C ALA A 91 -5.43 2.40 -9.14
N ALA A 92 -5.37 2.96 -10.34
CA ALA A 92 -6.43 2.80 -11.34
C ALA A 92 -6.44 1.37 -11.87
N ARG A 93 -7.65 0.84 -12.11
CA ARG A 93 -7.84 -0.52 -12.65
C ARG A 93 -7.20 -1.62 -11.79
N SER A 94 -7.31 -1.49 -10.47
CA SER A 94 -6.70 -2.44 -9.51
C SER A 94 -7.58 -3.62 -9.10
N THR A 95 -8.83 -3.70 -9.56
CA THR A 95 -9.75 -4.82 -9.27
C THR A 95 -10.57 -5.22 -10.49
N ALA A 96 -11.18 -6.41 -10.47
CA ALA A 96 -12.03 -6.90 -11.56
C ALA A 96 -13.16 -5.92 -11.92
N LYS A 97 -13.78 -5.26 -10.93
CA LYS A 97 -14.87 -4.28 -11.16
C LYS A 97 -14.41 -3.06 -11.96
N CYS A 98 -13.15 -2.64 -11.78
CA CYS A 98 -12.59 -1.48 -12.45
C CYS A 98 -12.52 -1.59 -13.99
N ARG A 99 -12.77 -2.77 -14.55
CA ARG A 99 -12.88 -2.97 -16.01
C ARG A 99 -14.10 -2.29 -16.61
N THR A 100 -15.16 -2.12 -15.83
CA THR A 100 -16.40 -1.45 -16.26
C THR A 100 -16.52 -0.06 -15.67
N ARG A 101 -16.16 0.09 -14.39
CA ARG A 101 -16.20 1.36 -13.67
C ARG A 101 -15.15 1.35 -12.56
N GLU A 102 -14.34 2.40 -12.48
CA GLU A 102 -13.33 2.55 -11.44
C GLU A 102 -13.96 2.41 -10.03
N GLN A 103 -13.43 1.48 -9.24
CA GLN A 103 -13.90 1.17 -7.89
C GLN A 103 -13.34 2.17 -6.87
N PHE A 104 -12.17 2.74 -7.13
CA PHE A 104 -11.50 3.69 -6.22
C PHE A 104 -11.31 5.07 -6.87
N PRO A 105 -12.38 5.70 -7.38
CA PRO A 105 -12.27 6.91 -8.19
C PRO A 105 -11.74 8.11 -7.40
N GLN A 106 -11.89 8.12 -6.07
CA GLN A 106 -11.42 9.20 -5.23
C GLN A 106 -9.90 9.06 -5.03
N ILE A 107 -9.42 7.86 -4.67
CA ILE A 107 -7.98 7.59 -4.54
C ILE A 107 -7.22 7.85 -5.84
N VAL A 108 -7.77 7.41 -6.98
CA VAL A 108 -7.17 7.68 -8.30
C VAL A 108 -7.05 9.18 -8.56
N ARG A 109 -8.11 9.94 -8.24
CA ARG A 109 -8.12 11.39 -8.43
C ARG A 109 -7.11 12.10 -7.54
N ASP A 110 -6.98 11.72 -6.27
CA ASP A 110 -6.09 12.44 -5.36
C ASP A 110 -4.63 12.16 -5.67
N ARG A 111 -4.29 10.90 -6.03
CA ARG A 111 -2.94 10.55 -6.49
C ARG A 111 -2.54 11.33 -7.74
N ALA A 112 -3.48 11.63 -8.63
CA ALA A 112 -3.23 12.44 -9.83
C ALA A 112 -2.89 13.91 -9.51
N GLN A 113 -3.14 14.39 -8.28
CA GLN A 113 -2.77 15.75 -7.86
C GLN A 113 -1.28 15.87 -7.47
N SER A 114 -0.57 14.75 -7.33
CA SER A 114 0.84 14.72 -6.96
C SER A 114 1.70 14.21 -8.12
N GLN A 115 2.50 15.11 -8.70
CA GLN A 115 3.43 14.72 -9.77
C GLN A 115 4.45 13.67 -9.29
N LEU A 116 4.90 13.75 -8.02
CA LEU A 116 5.81 12.76 -7.43
C LEU A 116 5.24 11.35 -7.47
N ILE A 117 3.95 11.21 -7.14
CA ILE A 117 3.28 9.90 -7.19
C ILE A 117 3.16 9.45 -8.65
N GLN A 118 2.69 10.33 -9.54
CA GLN A 118 2.49 10.01 -10.95
C GLN A 118 3.78 9.57 -11.66
N ASP A 119 4.91 10.22 -11.38
CA ASP A 119 6.22 9.88 -11.96
C ASP A 119 6.72 8.49 -11.54
N LEU A 120 6.30 8.03 -10.35
CA LEU A 120 6.72 6.77 -9.77
C LEU A 120 5.69 5.64 -9.96
N GLU A 121 4.50 5.94 -10.48
CA GLU A 121 3.48 4.93 -10.74
C GLU A 121 3.88 3.95 -11.87
N THR A 122 3.49 2.69 -11.75
CA THR A 122 3.65 1.70 -12.81
C THR A 122 2.84 2.13 -14.05
N PRO A 123 3.33 1.85 -15.28
CA PRO A 123 2.57 2.15 -16.50
C PRO A 123 1.38 1.20 -16.72
N TRP A 124 1.35 0.09 -15.97
CA TRP A 124 0.33 -0.95 -15.99
C TRP A 124 -0.36 -1.08 -14.63
N SER A 125 -1.52 -1.72 -14.61
CA SER A 125 -2.37 -1.98 -13.44
C SER A 125 -2.50 -3.47 -13.13
N VAL A 126 -3.09 -3.82 -11.99
CA VAL A 126 -3.33 -5.23 -11.63
C VAL A 126 -4.28 -5.91 -12.63
N CYS A 127 -5.25 -5.19 -13.19
CA CYS A 127 -6.08 -5.71 -14.29
C CYS A 127 -5.26 -6.10 -15.52
N ASP A 128 -4.18 -5.36 -15.84
CA ASP A 128 -3.34 -5.69 -16.99
C ASP A 128 -2.53 -6.96 -16.73
N LEU A 129 -2.06 -7.18 -15.49
CA LEU A 129 -1.46 -8.45 -15.08
C LEU A 129 -2.48 -9.61 -15.16
N GLU A 130 -3.70 -9.38 -14.69
CA GLU A 130 -4.77 -10.37 -14.78
C GLU A 130 -5.08 -10.75 -16.23
N ASP A 131 -5.07 -9.78 -17.15
CA ASP A 131 -5.30 -10.05 -18.57
C ASP A 131 -4.27 -11.05 -19.12
N VAL A 132 -2.98 -10.88 -18.76
CA VAL A 132 -1.93 -11.82 -19.16
C VAL A 132 -2.12 -13.19 -18.52
N ILE A 133 -2.51 -13.24 -17.24
CA ILE A 133 -2.81 -14.50 -16.54
C ILE A 133 -4.00 -15.23 -17.18
N GLN A 134 -5.01 -14.49 -17.65
CA GLN A 134 -6.13 -15.04 -18.41
C GLN A 134 -5.76 -15.46 -19.85
N GLY A 135 -4.51 -15.27 -20.27
CA GLY A 135 -4.02 -15.65 -21.59
C GLY A 135 -4.31 -14.61 -22.68
N ARG A 136 -4.65 -13.37 -22.31
CA ARG A 136 -4.73 -12.25 -23.25
C ARG A 136 -3.33 -11.72 -23.55
N GLU A 137 -3.20 -11.04 -24.69
CA GLU A 137 -1.92 -10.47 -25.12
C GLU A 137 -1.42 -9.40 -24.13
N ALA A 138 -0.14 -9.50 -23.77
CA ALA A 138 0.51 -8.54 -22.89
C ALA A 138 0.72 -7.21 -23.61
N ARG A 139 0.12 -6.15 -23.07
CA ARG A 139 0.28 -4.78 -23.58
C ARG A 139 1.59 -4.12 -23.14
N PHE A 140 2.21 -4.64 -22.09
CA PHE A 140 3.37 -4.06 -21.44
C PHE A 140 4.48 -5.11 -21.38
N ALA A 141 5.71 -4.72 -21.75
CA ALA A 141 6.85 -5.62 -21.84
C ALA A 141 7.20 -6.22 -20.46
N GLU A 142 6.97 -5.47 -19.40
CA GLU A 142 7.19 -5.89 -18.01
C GLU A 142 6.24 -7.00 -17.58
N LEU A 143 5.12 -7.19 -18.28
CA LEU A 143 4.15 -8.25 -18.01
C LEU A 143 4.33 -9.46 -18.93
N SER A 144 4.95 -9.30 -20.11
CA SER A 144 4.98 -10.35 -21.14
C SER A 144 5.72 -11.63 -20.75
N PRO A 145 6.81 -11.61 -19.94
CA PRO A 145 7.40 -12.86 -19.42
C PRO A 145 6.56 -13.60 -18.38
N CYS A 146 5.39 -13.08 -17.96
CA CYS A 146 4.55 -13.79 -17.00
C CYS A 146 4.11 -15.15 -17.56
N GLN A 147 4.40 -16.23 -16.82
CA GLN A 147 4.11 -17.60 -17.24
C GLN A 147 2.85 -18.18 -16.58
N LEU A 148 2.36 -17.54 -15.52
CA LEU A 148 1.15 -18.00 -14.83
C LEU A 148 -0.05 -17.89 -15.78
N ARG A 149 -0.80 -18.99 -15.93
CA ARG A 149 -2.04 -19.01 -16.70
C ARG A 149 -3.16 -19.57 -15.86
N HIS A 150 -4.27 -18.82 -15.81
CA HIS A 150 -5.44 -19.20 -15.03
C HIS A 150 -6.71 -18.65 -15.69
N GLY A 151 -7.56 -19.55 -16.19
CA GLY A 151 -8.72 -19.17 -17.02
C GLY A 151 -9.78 -18.33 -16.31
N SER A 152 -9.80 -18.31 -14.98
CA SER A 152 -10.69 -17.44 -14.21
C SER A 152 -10.05 -16.11 -13.79
N GLY A 153 -8.79 -15.85 -14.12
CA GLY A 153 -8.06 -14.67 -13.66
C GLY A 153 -7.70 -14.71 -12.18
N ILE A 154 -7.41 -13.52 -11.62
CA ILE A 154 -6.86 -13.32 -10.28
C ILE A 154 -7.97 -13.22 -9.23
N TYR A 155 -9.13 -12.66 -9.58
CA TYR A 155 -10.22 -12.40 -8.65
C TYR A 155 -11.28 -13.52 -8.61
N GLY A 156 -11.90 -13.69 -7.45
CA GLY A 156 -12.86 -14.76 -7.19
C GLY A 156 -14.28 -14.36 -7.52
N LYS A 157 -15.17 -15.33 -7.74
CA LYS A 157 -16.61 -15.03 -7.81
C LYS A 157 -17.08 -14.49 -6.45
N GLY A 158 -17.49 -13.23 -6.41
CA GLY A 158 -18.01 -12.57 -5.21
C GLY A 158 -16.96 -11.91 -4.32
N ASP A 159 -15.67 -12.07 -4.63
CA ASP A 159 -14.58 -11.30 -4.03
C ASP A 159 -13.75 -10.66 -5.14
N ASP A 160 -14.15 -9.45 -5.50
CA ASP A 160 -13.51 -8.67 -6.54
C ASP A 160 -12.32 -7.85 -6.00
N LEU A 161 -12.09 -7.88 -4.69
CA LEU A 161 -11.04 -7.08 -4.04
C LEU A 161 -9.77 -7.90 -3.83
N HIS A 162 -9.90 -9.15 -3.38
CA HIS A 162 -8.75 -9.98 -3.04
C HIS A 162 -8.41 -10.98 -4.12
N PHE A 163 -7.13 -11.32 -4.19
CA PHE A 163 -6.68 -12.41 -5.05
C PHE A 163 -7.31 -13.72 -4.56
N ARG A 164 -7.62 -14.65 -5.48
CA ARG A 164 -8.17 -15.94 -5.08
C ARG A 164 -7.12 -16.79 -4.38
N LYS A 165 -7.52 -17.46 -3.30
CA LYS A 165 -6.62 -18.27 -2.46
C LYS A 165 -5.84 -19.34 -3.23
N ASP A 166 -6.42 -19.93 -4.27
CA ASP A 166 -5.81 -21.01 -5.06
C ASP A 166 -4.62 -20.54 -5.92
N ILE A 167 -4.55 -19.25 -6.25
CA ILE A 167 -3.51 -18.67 -7.10
C ILE A 167 -2.82 -17.44 -6.50
N ALA A 168 -3.26 -16.94 -5.35
CA ALA A 168 -2.79 -15.68 -4.76
C ALA A 168 -1.27 -15.63 -4.58
N VAL A 169 -0.66 -16.75 -4.19
CA VAL A 169 0.81 -16.85 -4.06
C VAL A 169 1.48 -16.69 -5.41
N ALA A 170 1.10 -17.50 -6.40
CA ALA A 170 1.69 -17.44 -7.72
C ALA A 170 1.44 -16.08 -8.41
N ALA A 171 0.24 -15.51 -8.29
CA ALA A 171 -0.09 -14.21 -8.84
C ALA A 171 0.67 -13.07 -8.14
N GLY A 172 0.86 -13.16 -6.82
CA GLY A 172 1.69 -12.24 -6.04
C GLY A 172 3.16 -12.30 -6.46
N ASP A 173 3.71 -13.50 -6.66
CA ASP A 173 5.07 -13.68 -7.15
C ASP A 173 5.24 -13.07 -8.55
N GLU A 174 4.28 -13.27 -9.47
CA GLU A 174 4.31 -12.66 -10.80
C GLU A 174 4.18 -11.13 -10.76
N LEU A 175 3.38 -10.58 -9.83
CA LEU A 175 3.31 -9.15 -9.56
C LEU A 175 4.67 -8.61 -9.11
N LEU A 176 5.34 -9.28 -8.17
CA LEU A 176 6.68 -8.91 -7.68
C LEU A 176 7.73 -8.93 -8.79
N LYS A 177 7.69 -9.92 -9.67
CA LYS A 177 8.57 -9.96 -10.86
C LYS A 177 8.26 -8.81 -11.83
N ALA A 178 6.99 -8.49 -12.05
CA ALA A 178 6.59 -7.40 -12.94
C ALA A 178 7.04 -6.03 -12.42
N VAL A 179 6.88 -5.75 -11.12
CA VAL A 179 7.37 -4.50 -10.52
C VAL A 179 8.89 -4.42 -10.58
N ARG A 180 9.60 -5.53 -10.36
CA ARG A 180 11.05 -5.61 -10.50
C ARG A 180 11.52 -5.31 -11.93
N ARG A 181 10.84 -5.85 -12.94
CA ARG A 181 11.13 -5.53 -14.36
C ARG A 181 10.87 -4.06 -14.66
N THR A 182 9.79 -3.50 -14.13
CA THR A 182 9.48 -2.06 -14.24
C THR A 182 10.57 -1.19 -13.61
N ALA A 183 11.11 -1.60 -12.45
CA ALA A 183 12.20 -0.90 -11.78
C ALA A 183 13.47 -0.92 -12.63
N ALA A 184 13.81 -2.06 -13.25
CA ALA A 184 14.98 -2.17 -14.11
C ALA A 184 14.91 -1.29 -15.35
N THR A 185 13.72 -1.14 -15.95
CA THR A 185 13.53 -0.21 -17.06
C THR A 185 13.63 1.25 -16.61
N ARG A 186 13.10 1.59 -15.43
CA ARG A 186 13.07 2.96 -14.92
C ARG A 186 14.40 3.42 -14.33
N TYR A 187 15.14 2.51 -13.70
CA TYR A 187 16.40 2.75 -13.01
C TYR A 187 17.47 1.78 -13.53
N PRO A 188 18.02 1.96 -14.74
CA PRO A 188 18.88 0.95 -15.37
C PRO A 188 20.07 0.47 -14.51
N ASP A 189 20.58 1.33 -13.63
CA ASP A 189 21.75 1.05 -12.81
C ASP A 189 21.44 0.52 -11.40
N TYR A 190 20.17 0.47 -10.97
CA TYR A 190 19.85 0.24 -9.53
C TYR A 190 20.39 -1.10 -9.01
N ARG A 191 20.39 -2.14 -9.88
CA ARG A 191 20.95 -3.45 -9.54
C ARG A 191 22.46 -3.43 -9.37
N GLN A 192 23.16 -2.73 -10.27
CA GLN A 192 24.63 -2.62 -10.23
C GLN A 192 25.09 -1.85 -8.98
N ARG A 193 24.28 -0.89 -8.55
CA ARG A 193 24.51 -0.06 -7.36
C ARG A 193 24.01 -0.70 -6.07
N ARG A 194 23.48 -1.94 -6.13
CA ARG A 194 22.90 -2.66 -4.99
C ARG A 194 21.85 -1.84 -4.23
N GLU A 195 21.07 -1.06 -4.97
CA GLU A 195 19.98 -0.25 -4.42
C GLU A 195 18.79 -1.15 -4.05
N VAL A 196 18.03 -0.71 -3.05
CA VAL A 196 16.81 -1.41 -2.61
C VAL A 196 15.62 -0.91 -3.40
N LEU A 197 14.73 -1.81 -3.79
CA LEU A 197 13.46 -1.44 -4.39
C LEU A 197 12.36 -1.40 -3.32
N LEU A 198 11.77 -0.23 -3.09
CA LEU A 198 10.57 -0.04 -2.28
C LEU A 198 9.35 0.09 -3.19
N VAL A 199 8.39 -0.82 -3.04
CA VAL A 199 7.13 -0.80 -3.79
C VAL A 199 5.98 -0.42 -2.87
N LEU A 200 5.21 0.59 -3.27
CA LEU A 200 4.07 1.14 -2.52
C LEU A 200 2.77 0.79 -3.24
N ALA A 201 2.04 -0.19 -2.71
CA ALA A 201 0.75 -0.65 -3.22
C ALA A 201 -0.36 -0.29 -2.22
N ALA A 202 -0.81 0.97 -2.25
CA ALA A 202 -1.53 1.57 -1.14
C ALA A 202 -2.85 2.30 -1.48
N GLY A 203 -3.62 2.66 -0.47
CA GLY A 203 -4.73 3.61 -0.56
C GLY A 203 -6.09 3.04 -0.94
N TRP A 204 -6.21 1.82 -1.49
CA TRP A 204 -7.51 1.28 -1.91
C TRP A 204 -8.48 1.12 -0.74
N ASN A 205 -7.98 0.69 0.43
CA ASN A 205 -8.79 0.56 1.65
C ASN A 205 -9.21 1.90 2.28
N ALA A 206 -8.73 3.03 1.77
CA ALA A 206 -9.16 4.36 2.23
C ALA A 206 -10.28 4.98 1.36
N GLU A 207 -10.74 4.27 0.33
CA GLU A 207 -11.88 4.71 -0.47
C GLU A 207 -13.17 4.73 0.36
N GLY A 208 -14.00 5.75 0.15
CA GLY A 208 -15.22 5.98 0.93
C GLY A 208 -15.01 6.79 2.21
N LEU A 209 -13.75 7.11 2.54
CA LEU A 209 -13.41 8.00 3.65
C LEU A 209 -13.27 9.45 3.16
N GLU A 210 -13.66 10.40 4.01
CA GLU A 210 -13.59 11.82 3.69
C GLU A 210 -12.14 12.32 3.84
N ASP A 211 -11.64 13.03 2.82
CA ASP A 211 -10.27 13.57 2.81
C ASP A 211 -10.10 14.82 3.68
N VAL A 212 -11.21 15.48 4.02
CA VAL A 212 -11.24 16.86 4.54
C VAL A 212 -11.73 16.98 5.99
N CYS A 213 -12.21 15.90 6.59
CA CYS A 213 -12.66 15.90 7.97
C CYS A 213 -12.09 14.72 8.75
N LEU A 214 -12.12 14.85 10.07
CA LEU A 214 -11.89 13.72 10.95
C LEU A 214 -13.16 12.88 11.05
N ASP A 215 -13.01 11.57 11.15
CA ASP A 215 -14.08 10.67 11.56
C ASP A 215 -14.46 10.87 13.04
N GLU A 216 -15.41 10.06 13.53
CA GLU A 216 -15.90 10.13 14.91
C GLU A 216 -14.80 9.86 15.95
N ASP A 217 -13.80 9.07 15.56
CA ASP A 217 -12.63 8.71 16.38
C ASP A 217 -11.48 9.71 16.25
N GLY A 218 -11.63 10.75 15.41
CA GLY A 218 -10.63 11.79 15.24
C GLY A 218 -9.56 11.49 14.19
N HIS A 219 -9.83 10.61 13.23
CA HIS A 219 -8.88 10.21 12.20
C HIS A 219 -9.25 10.69 10.78
N ALA A 220 -8.23 10.90 9.95
CA ALA A 220 -8.37 11.26 8.53
C ALA A 220 -7.56 10.29 7.64
N TRP A 221 -7.96 9.02 7.57
CA TRP A 221 -7.12 7.96 7.01
C TRP A 221 -6.80 8.14 5.53
N ARG A 222 -7.76 8.56 4.70
CA ARG A 222 -7.49 8.79 3.27
C ARG A 222 -6.44 9.88 3.06
N ARG A 223 -6.54 10.97 3.83
CA ARG A 223 -5.55 12.04 3.80
C ARG A 223 -4.19 11.56 4.30
N ALA A 224 -4.19 10.82 5.41
CA ALA A 224 -2.97 10.28 5.99
C ALA A 224 -2.24 9.32 5.02
N GLU A 225 -2.97 8.43 4.36
CA GLU A 225 -2.46 7.53 3.32
C GLU A 225 -1.82 8.30 2.15
N LEU A 226 -2.52 9.32 1.66
CA LEU A 226 -2.04 10.11 0.53
C LEU A 226 -0.78 10.92 0.88
N VAL A 227 -0.76 11.54 2.06
CA VAL A 227 0.41 12.26 2.58
C VAL A 227 1.57 11.29 2.80
N ALA A 228 1.34 10.13 3.44
CA ALA A 228 2.36 9.12 3.64
C ALA A 228 2.95 8.63 2.31
N LEU A 229 2.10 8.33 1.33
CA LEU A 229 2.53 7.94 -0.01
C LEU A 229 3.41 9.01 -0.67
N ALA A 230 2.98 10.28 -0.64
CA ALA A 230 3.74 11.39 -1.23
C ALA A 230 5.07 11.65 -0.50
N GLU A 231 5.09 11.61 0.83
CA GLU A 231 6.32 11.78 1.62
C GLU A 231 7.33 10.65 1.35
N LEU A 232 6.87 9.41 1.20
CA LEU A 232 7.74 8.28 0.82
C LEU A 232 8.24 8.39 -0.62
N CYS A 233 7.41 8.87 -1.55
CA CYS A 233 7.82 9.16 -2.93
C CYS A 233 8.89 10.25 -2.99
N ALA A 234 8.79 11.28 -2.14
CA ALA A 234 9.75 12.38 -2.06
C ALA A 234 11.16 11.94 -1.63
N LEU A 235 11.29 10.76 -1.00
CA LEU A 235 12.55 10.17 -0.58
C LEU A 235 13.20 9.27 -1.64
N ASN A 236 12.62 9.15 -2.84
CA ASN A 236 13.20 8.33 -3.90
C ASN A 236 14.68 8.69 -4.18
N GLY A 237 15.57 7.71 -4.06
CA GLY A 237 17.03 7.85 -4.22
C GLY A 237 17.80 8.17 -2.93
N HIS A 238 17.12 8.36 -1.79
CA HIS A 238 17.78 8.54 -0.48
C HIS A 238 18.18 7.20 0.12
N GLY A 239 19.12 7.23 1.08
CA GLY A 239 19.51 6.06 1.87
C GLY A 239 18.34 5.50 2.69
N PHE A 240 18.38 4.21 2.96
CA PHE A 240 17.38 3.51 3.76
C PHE A 240 17.16 4.14 5.15
N PHE A 241 18.16 4.71 5.81
CA PHE A 241 18.01 5.39 7.10
C PHE A 241 17.02 6.55 7.04
N SER A 242 16.94 7.26 5.92
CA SER A 242 15.95 8.32 5.72
C SER A 242 14.53 7.75 5.63
N PHE A 243 14.37 6.60 4.98
CA PHE A 243 13.09 5.86 4.97
C PHE A 243 12.73 5.34 6.35
N HIS A 244 13.69 4.77 7.08
CA HIS A 244 13.48 4.30 8.45
C HIS A 244 13.00 5.44 9.37
N ALA A 245 13.68 6.59 9.36
CA ALA A 245 13.28 7.76 10.12
C ALA A 245 11.87 8.24 9.73
N LYS A 246 11.56 8.24 8.43
CA LYS A 246 10.23 8.60 7.93
C LYS A 246 9.15 7.59 8.34
N PHE A 247 9.44 6.29 8.33
CA PHE A 247 8.51 5.27 8.83
C PHE A 247 8.18 5.48 10.30
N VAL A 248 9.18 5.76 11.14
CA VAL A 248 8.97 6.07 12.56
C VAL A 248 8.14 7.35 12.74
N ASP A 249 8.46 8.42 12.01
CA ASP A 249 7.71 9.69 12.07
C ASP A 249 6.24 9.52 11.64
N LEU A 250 5.99 8.81 10.54
CA LEU A 250 4.62 8.54 10.06
C LEU A 250 3.81 7.77 11.10
N LEU A 251 4.37 6.73 11.71
CA LEU A 251 3.68 5.96 12.75
C LEU A 251 3.43 6.79 14.01
N ARG A 252 4.38 7.61 14.42
CA ARG A 252 4.23 8.52 15.56
C ARG A 252 3.08 9.52 15.31
N ARG A 253 3.08 10.18 14.14
CA ARG A 253 2.00 11.11 13.73
C ARG A 253 0.63 10.42 13.71
N CYS A 254 0.55 9.17 13.23
CA CYS A 254 -0.72 8.44 13.22
C CYS A 254 -1.23 8.03 14.61
N ARG A 255 -0.34 7.87 15.59
CA ARG A 255 -0.76 7.55 16.97
C ARG A 255 -1.16 8.79 17.76
N GLU A 256 -0.48 9.90 17.55
CA GLU A 256 -0.56 11.06 18.43
C GLU A 256 -1.35 12.23 17.80
N GLU A 257 -1.28 12.43 16.48
CA GLU A 257 -1.69 13.67 15.83
C GLU A 257 -2.15 13.43 14.38
N HIS A 258 -3.42 13.05 14.17
CA HIS A 258 -3.99 12.92 12.81
C HIS A 258 -4.31 14.27 12.13
N ILE A 259 -4.53 15.31 12.94
CA ILE A 259 -4.88 16.66 12.47
C ILE A 259 -3.84 17.23 11.47
N PRO A 260 -2.52 17.15 11.71
CA PRO A 260 -1.51 17.57 10.74
C PRO A 260 -1.67 17.00 9.32
N PHE A 261 -2.20 15.78 9.15
CA PHE A 261 -2.41 15.23 7.81
C PHE A 261 -3.45 16.03 7.01
N LEU A 262 -4.51 16.51 7.67
CA LEU A 262 -5.56 17.33 7.04
C LEU A 262 -5.02 18.61 6.41
N PHE A 263 -4.05 19.24 7.08
CA PHE A 263 -3.51 20.53 6.67
C PHE A 263 -2.28 20.41 5.76
N GLN A 264 -1.71 19.22 5.62
CA GLN A 264 -0.58 19.00 4.73
C GLN A 264 -1.04 19.02 3.28
N GLU A 265 -0.66 20.04 2.52
CA GLU A 265 -0.92 20.09 1.08
C GLU A 265 -0.03 19.08 0.33
N VAL A 266 -0.65 18.08 -0.28
CA VAL A 266 0.05 16.98 -0.98
C VAL A 266 0.81 17.49 -2.21
N SER A 267 0.26 18.47 -2.92
CA SER A 267 0.91 19.13 -4.05
C SER A 267 2.15 19.96 -3.66
N GLN A 268 2.28 20.31 -2.38
CA GLN A 268 3.45 21.03 -1.85
C GLN A 268 4.55 20.10 -1.36
N ILE A 269 4.29 18.79 -1.24
CA ILE A 269 5.33 17.82 -0.95
C ILE A 269 6.24 17.71 -2.18
N ARG A 270 7.51 18.05 -2.03
CA ARG A 270 8.51 18.08 -3.11
C ARG A 270 9.56 17.01 -2.89
N SER A 271 10.17 16.56 -3.98
CA SER A 271 11.34 15.68 -3.92
C SER A 271 12.41 16.33 -3.04
N LEU A 272 12.97 15.56 -2.13
CA LEU A 272 14.08 16.02 -1.31
C LEU A 272 15.36 15.83 -2.12
N LEU A 273 16.20 16.86 -2.21
CA LEU A 273 17.50 16.71 -2.87
C LEU A 273 18.36 15.74 -2.04
N VAL A 274 19.00 14.78 -2.70
CA VAL A 274 19.92 13.84 -2.06
C VAL A 274 21.04 14.65 -1.38
N GLY A 275 21.24 14.43 -0.07
CA GLY A 275 22.20 15.20 0.74
C GLY A 275 21.66 16.49 1.35
N SER A 276 20.35 16.77 1.26
CA SER A 276 19.72 17.82 2.06
C SER A 276 19.85 17.48 3.55
N PRO A 277 20.14 18.45 4.44
CA PRO A 277 20.09 18.21 5.87
C PRO A 277 18.70 17.69 6.25
N GLU A 278 18.70 16.73 7.16
CA GLU A 278 17.51 16.11 7.75
C GLU A 278 16.43 17.18 7.98
N ILE A 279 15.29 17.05 7.29
CA ILE A 279 14.21 18.03 7.42
C ILE A 279 13.72 17.91 8.86
N LYS A 280 14.11 18.88 9.68
CA LYS A 280 13.45 19.12 10.96
C LYS A 280 11.96 19.18 10.66
N PRO A 281 11.11 18.40 11.36
CA PRO A 281 9.68 18.45 11.15
C PRO A 281 9.26 19.92 11.12
N LEU A 282 8.54 20.31 10.06
CA LEU A 282 8.03 21.67 9.93
C LEU A 282 7.42 22.04 11.29
N PRO A 283 7.79 23.18 11.89
CA PRO A 283 7.14 23.59 13.13
C PRO A 283 5.65 23.60 12.83
N LEU A 284 4.92 22.80 13.61
CA LEU A 284 3.46 22.77 13.59
C LEU A 284 2.99 24.14 14.06
N THR A 285 3.01 25.14 13.18
CA THR A 285 2.14 26.29 13.35
C THR A 285 0.75 25.75 13.19
N ARG A 286 0.14 25.33 14.31
CA ARG A 286 -1.31 25.28 14.44
C ARG A 286 -1.79 26.57 13.76
N PRO A 287 -2.60 26.49 12.71
CA PRO A 287 -3.37 27.66 12.31
C PRO A 287 -4.02 28.16 13.60
N ALA A 288 -3.82 29.44 13.92
CA ALA A 288 -4.53 30.07 15.04
C ALA A 288 -5.98 29.58 14.94
N GLN A 289 -6.49 28.96 16.01
CA GLN A 289 -7.79 28.30 16.04
C GLN A 289 -8.90 29.31 15.68
N GLN A 290 -9.05 29.63 14.40
CA GLN A 290 -10.25 30.17 13.85
C GLN A 290 -11.18 28.98 13.78
N GLY A 291 -12.17 28.98 14.68
CA GLY A 291 -13.10 27.87 14.89
C GLY A 291 -13.75 27.43 13.59
N LEU A 292 -13.13 26.47 12.91
CA LEU A 292 -13.76 25.69 11.88
C LEU A 292 -14.77 24.79 12.60
N PRO A 293 -16.08 24.91 12.28
CA PRO A 293 -17.08 24.06 12.87
C PRO A 293 -16.91 22.67 12.25
N PHE A 294 -16.08 21.83 12.86
CA PHE A 294 -16.04 20.41 12.53
C PHE A 294 -17.37 19.80 12.97
N LYS A 295 -18.27 19.60 12.01
CA LYS A 295 -19.50 18.83 12.22
C LYS A 295 -19.10 17.37 12.42
N ARG A 296 -19.02 16.92 13.67
CA ARG A 296 -19.10 15.49 13.98
C ARG A 296 -20.43 14.97 13.44
N ARG A 297 -20.40 13.94 12.61
CA ARG A 297 -21.62 13.29 12.12
C ARG A 297 -22.29 12.66 13.34
N LYS A 298 -23.56 13.02 13.57
CA LYS A 298 -24.42 12.37 14.56
C LYS A 298 -25.31 11.44 13.76
N THR A 299 -25.07 10.14 13.80
CA THR A 299 -26.04 9.17 13.28
C THR A 299 -27.25 9.16 14.20
N GLU A 300 -28.40 9.57 13.66
CA GLU A 300 -29.69 9.39 14.32
C GLU A 300 -30.07 7.91 14.27
N ASP A 301 -30.15 7.28 15.45
CA ASP A 301 -30.71 5.94 15.62
C ASP A 301 -32.20 5.94 15.24
N ALA A 302 -32.50 5.50 14.02
CA ALA A 302 -33.84 5.06 13.66
C ALA A 302 -34.09 3.65 14.25
N SER A 303 -34.43 3.60 15.54
CA SER A 303 -35.02 2.41 16.15
C SER A 303 -36.49 2.31 15.69
N GLN A 304 -36.69 1.71 14.52
CA GLN A 304 -38.00 1.21 14.10
C GLN A 304 -38.32 -0.07 14.89
N THR A 305 -39.17 0.07 15.90
CA THR A 305 -39.86 -1.03 16.56
C THR A 305 -40.93 -1.60 15.61
N ALA A 306 -40.70 -2.80 15.09
CA ALA A 306 -41.74 -3.63 14.48
C ALA A 306 -42.48 -4.43 15.57
N PRO A 307 -43.81 -4.63 15.46
CA PRO A 307 -44.56 -5.42 16.43
C PRO A 307 -44.51 -6.91 16.05
N SER A 308 -44.05 -7.77 16.97
CA SER A 308 -44.23 -9.21 16.87
C SER A 308 -45.57 -9.61 17.49
N GLY A 309 -46.44 -10.14 16.65
CA GLY A 309 -47.68 -10.80 17.06
C GLY A 309 -47.44 -12.26 17.47
N ALA A 310 -48.15 -12.64 18.54
CA ALA A 310 -48.79 -13.92 18.79
C ALA A 310 -47.96 -15.22 18.84
N THR A 311 -47.91 -15.82 20.04
CA THR A 311 -48.30 -17.22 20.27
C THR A 311 -48.55 -17.47 21.77
N SER A 312 -49.77 -17.84 22.15
CA SER A 312 -50.00 -18.84 23.20
C SER A 312 -51.42 -19.40 23.09
N HIS A 313 -51.51 -20.66 22.68
CA HIS A 313 -52.66 -21.53 22.90
C HIS A 313 -52.23 -22.65 23.85
N GLN A 314 -53.21 -23.10 24.65
CA GLN A 314 -53.26 -24.27 25.54
C GLN A 314 -52.89 -24.05 27.00
N VAL A 315 -53.93 -23.91 27.82
CA VAL A 315 -54.08 -24.65 29.07
C VAL A 315 -55.48 -25.27 29.08
N SER A 316 -55.53 -26.58 29.32
CA SER A 316 -56.70 -27.41 29.51
C SER A 316 -57.24 -27.35 30.95
N GLY A 317 -58.56 -27.46 31.11
CA GLY A 317 -59.15 -28.28 32.17
C GLY A 317 -60.00 -27.57 33.22
N ALA A 318 -61.31 -27.56 33.03
CA ALA A 318 -62.36 -28.16 33.88
C ALA A 318 -63.74 -27.84 33.29
#